data_AF-A0A7S0B4N7-F1
#
_entry.id   AF-A0A7S0B4N7-F1
#
_cell.length_a   1.000
_cell.length_b   1.000
_cell.length_c   1.000
_cell.angle_alpha   90.00
_cell.angle_beta   90.00
_cell.angle_gamma   90.00
#
_symmetry.space_group_name_H-M   'P 1'
#
loop_
_entity.id
_entity.type
_entity.pdbx_description
1 polymer ?
#
loop_
_entity_poly.entity_id
_entity_poly.type
_entity_poly.pdbx_seq_one_letter_code
_entity_poly.pdbx_strand_id
1 'polypeptide(L)'
;TLDVVRLGTKLVHVVPAALVIVYIIRGFARAADITDKCARVPSLVNSLSFGKHIDQERQYVVQYVKNSAAGFHVFEMRFTSALVSEYIYMCCVVAMFAP
;
A
#
# COMPACT_ATOMS: atom_id res chain seq x y z
N THR A 1 27.17 -14.96 -31.94
CA THR A 1 26.22 -16.07 -31.66
C THR A 1 26.22 -16.49 -30.21
N LEU A 2 27.38 -16.65 -29.54
CA LEU A 2 27.45 -17.04 -28.11
C LEU A 2 26.80 -16.00 -27.17
N ASP A 3 26.99 -14.70 -27.40
CA ASP A 3 26.40 -13.63 -26.57
C ASP A 3 24.88 -13.55 -26.67
N VAL A 4 24.33 -13.87 -27.85
CA VAL A 4 22.86 -13.87 -28.09
C VAL A 4 22.21 -15.03 -27.34
N VAL A 5 22.85 -16.20 -27.32
CA VAL A 5 22.39 -17.38 -26.56
C VAL A 5 22.51 -17.14 -25.04
N ARG A 6 23.57 -16.48 -24.60
CA ARG A 6 23.81 -16.11 -23.18
C ARG A 6 22.85 -15.03 -22.69
N LEU A 7 22.49 -14.08 -23.56
CA LEU A 7 21.47 -13.07 -23.28
C LEU A 7 20.07 -13.69 -23.24
N GLY A 8 19.76 -14.61 -24.18
CA GLY A 8 18.48 -15.32 -24.23
C GLY A 8 18.22 -16.17 -22.98
N THR A 9 19.23 -16.88 -22.48
CA THR A 9 19.13 -17.65 -21.22
C THR A 9 18.97 -16.76 -19.99
N LYS A 10 19.66 -15.62 -19.92
CA LYS A 10 19.46 -14.65 -18.83
C LYS A 10 18.06 -14.04 -18.84
N LEU A 11 17.55 -13.66 -20.00
CA LEU A 11 16.20 -13.11 -20.16
C LEU A 11 15.11 -14.07 -19.67
N VAL A 12 15.23 -15.37 -19.97
CA VAL A 12 14.27 -16.39 -19.53
C VAL A 12 14.17 -16.48 -18.01
N HIS A 13 15.25 -16.21 -17.27
CA HIS A 13 15.26 -16.22 -15.81
C HIS A 13 14.85 -14.88 -15.19
N VAL A 14 15.20 -13.77 -15.83
CA VAL A 14 14.93 -12.42 -15.33
C VAL A 14 13.45 -12.04 -15.51
N VAL A 15 12.82 -12.44 -16.62
CA VAL A 15 11.42 -12.07 -16.91
C VAL A 15 10.43 -12.59 -15.86
N PRO A 16 10.45 -13.87 -15.45
CA PRO A 16 9.55 -14.37 -14.41
C PRO A 16 9.77 -13.67 -13.07
N ALA A 17 11.04 -13.45 -12.69
CA ALA A 17 11.38 -12.76 -11.45
C ALA A 17 10.86 -11.31 -11.46
N ALA A 18 11.05 -10.58 -12.57
CA ALA A 18 10.54 -9.23 -12.74
C ALA A 18 9.00 -9.18 -12.65
N LEU A 19 8.31 -10.13 -13.28
CA LEU A 19 6.84 -10.20 -13.20
C LEU A 19 6.36 -10.42 -11.76
N VAL A 20 6.96 -11.37 -11.03
CA VAL A 20 6.61 -11.62 -9.62
C VAL A 20 6.79 -10.36 -8.78
N ILE A 21 7.92 -9.65 -8.94
CA ILE A 21 8.19 -8.40 -8.24
C ILE A 21 7.14 -7.35 -8.56
N VAL A 22 6.80 -7.16 -9.84
CA VAL A 22 5.76 -6.20 -10.26
C VAL A 22 4.40 -6.54 -9.63
N TYR A 23 4.00 -7.82 -9.63
CA TYR A 23 2.74 -8.23 -9.01
C TYR A 23 2.71 -7.99 -7.51
N ILE A 24 3.81 -8.27 -6.81
CA ILE A 24 3.95 -8.01 -5.37
C ILE A 24 3.81 -6.51 -5.10
N ILE A 25 4.52 -5.66 -5.84
CA ILE A 25 4.44 -4.20 -5.70
C ILE A 25 3.02 -3.71 -5.94
N ARG A 26 2.32 -4.22 -6.97
CA ARG A 26 0.93 -3.85 -7.24
C ARG A 26 0.00 -4.31 -6.11
N GLY A 27 0.22 -5.49 -5.54
CA GLY A 27 -0.51 -5.99 -4.38
C GLY A 27 -0.39 -5.05 -3.19
N PHE A 28 0.84 -4.65 -2.85
CA PHE A 28 1.11 -3.70 -1.77
C PHE A 28 0.52 -2.30 -2.05
N ALA A 29 0.60 -1.81 -3.28
CA ALA A 29 0.00 -0.52 -3.65
C ALA A 29 -1.54 -0.54 -3.50
N ARG A 30 -2.20 -1.65 -3.84
CA ARG A 30 -3.64 -1.82 -3.62
C ARG A 30 -3.99 -1.93 -2.13
N ALA A 31 -3.19 -2.67 -1.37
CA ALA A 31 -3.36 -2.77 0.08
C ALA A 31 -3.22 -1.41 0.77
N ALA A 32 -2.26 -0.59 0.32
CA ALA A 32 -2.09 0.79 0.79
C ALA A 32 -3.30 1.68 0.46
N ASP A 33 -3.83 1.60 -0.76
CA ASP A 33 -5.03 2.37 -1.16
C ASP A 33 -6.27 2.01 -0.32
N ILE A 34 -6.47 0.72 -0.01
CA ILE A 34 -7.53 0.27 0.91
C ILE A 34 -7.31 0.87 2.30
N THR A 35 -6.07 0.86 2.77
CA THR A 35 -5.71 1.38 4.09
C THR A 35 -5.95 2.88 4.21
N ASP A 36 -5.65 3.64 3.16
CA ASP A 36 -5.91 5.08 3.09
C ASP A 36 -7.41 5.38 3.05
N LYS A 37 -8.19 4.54 2.35
CA LYS A 37 -9.66 4.62 2.37
C LYS A 37 -10.21 4.35 3.77
N CYS A 38 -9.75 3.28 4.43
CA CYS A 38 -10.12 2.97 5.81
C CYS A 38 -9.77 4.11 6.78
N ALA A 39 -8.67 4.83 6.56
CA ALA A 39 -8.28 5.98 7.38
C ALA A 39 -9.29 7.14 7.29
N ARG A 40 -10.03 7.26 6.19
CA ARG A 40 -11.02 8.33 5.94
C ARG A 40 -12.43 7.98 6.41
N VAL A 41 -12.71 6.71 6.72
CA VAL A 41 -14.03 6.27 7.18
C VAL A 41 -14.49 7.01 8.46
N PRO A 42 -13.65 7.19 9.50
CA PRO A 42 -14.03 7.95 10.69
C PRO A 42 -14.47 9.39 10.38
N SER A 43 -13.73 10.09 9.52
CA SER A 43 -14.09 11.45 9.10
C SER A 43 -15.37 11.49 8.27
N LEU A 44 -15.58 10.49 7.40
CA LEU A 44 -16.82 10.39 6.62
C LEU A 44 -18.02 10.19 7.54
N VAL A 45 -17.96 9.23 8.45
CA VAL A 45 -19.02 8.98 9.44
C VAL A 45 -19.30 10.24 10.26
N ASN A 46 -18.27 10.97 10.67
CA ASN A 46 -18.44 12.21 11.43
C ASN A 46 -19.06 13.37 10.63
N SER A 47 -18.91 13.36 9.30
CA SER A 47 -19.50 14.37 8.41
C SER A 47 -20.99 14.15 8.13
N LEU A 48 -21.52 12.95 8.41
CA LEU A 48 -22.93 12.64 8.21
C LEU A 48 -23.78 13.30 9.31
N SER A 49 -24.81 14.03 8.89
CA SER A 49 -25.81 14.64 9.77
C SER A 49 -27.09 13.81 9.75
N PHE A 50 -27.40 13.16 10.86
CA PHE A 50 -28.62 12.35 11.03
C PHE A 50 -29.71 13.10 11.83
N GLY A 51 -29.66 14.43 11.85
CA GLY A 51 -30.71 15.27 12.47
C GLY A 51 -30.64 15.41 14.00
N LYS A 52 -29.63 14.85 14.67
CA LYS A 52 -29.34 15.08 16.10
C LYS A 52 -28.07 15.93 16.26
N HIS A 53 -28.12 16.98 17.10
CA HIS A 53 -26.98 17.87 17.36
C HIS A 53 -25.84 17.18 18.13
N ILE A 54 -26.15 16.22 19.02
CA ILE A 54 -25.19 15.36 19.71
C ILE A 54 -25.63 13.92 19.49
N ASP A 55 -24.82 13.17 18.73
CA ASP A 55 -25.11 11.78 18.38
C ASP A 55 -24.04 10.87 19.00
N GLN A 56 -24.36 10.29 20.16
CA GLN A 56 -23.47 9.36 20.87
C GLN A 56 -23.27 8.05 20.10
N GLU A 57 -24.26 7.60 19.33
CA GLU A 57 -24.16 6.39 18.51
C GLU A 57 -23.11 6.60 17.41
N ARG A 58 -23.12 7.78 16.77
CA ARG A 58 -22.08 8.16 15.80
C ARG A 58 -20.69 8.17 16.43
N GLN A 59 -20.55 8.75 17.62
CA GLN A 59 -19.26 8.77 18.32
C GLN A 59 -18.78 7.35 18.64
N TYR A 60 -19.69 6.44 19.03
CA TYR A 60 -19.36 5.04 19.27
C TYR A 60 -18.87 4.34 17.99
N VAL A 61 -19.52 4.57 16.84
CA VAL A 61 -19.10 4.01 15.56
C VAL A 61 -17.73 4.54 15.14
N VAL A 62 -17.50 5.85 15.26
CA VAL A 62 -16.19 6.44 14.97
C VAL A 62 -15.10 5.83 15.87
N GLN A 63 -15.37 5.70 17.16
CA GLN A 63 -14.44 5.11 18.12
C GLN A 63 -14.17 3.64 17.80
N TYR A 64 -15.21 2.87 17.46
CA TYR A 64 -15.08 1.48 17.04
C TYR A 64 -14.19 1.38 15.80
N VAL A 65 -14.45 2.14 14.74
CA VAL A 65 -13.64 2.11 13.51
C VAL A 65 -12.17 2.48 13.78
N LYS A 66 -11.91 3.49 14.63
CA LYS A 66 -10.54 3.88 15.00
C LYS A 66 -9.81 2.77 15.77
N ASN A 67 -10.51 2.10 16.70
CA ASN A 67 -9.93 1.06 17.54
C ASN A 67 -9.87 -0.32 16.85
N SER A 68 -10.60 -0.52 15.76
CA SER A 68 -10.64 -1.78 15.00
C SER A 68 -9.36 -2.07 14.20
N ALA A 69 -8.37 -1.15 14.22
CA ALA A 69 -7.18 -1.23 13.37
C ALA A 69 -7.51 -1.51 11.88
N ALA A 70 -8.55 -0.85 11.35
CA ALA A 70 -9.01 -1.09 9.98
C ALA A 70 -7.97 -0.65 8.94
N GLY A 71 -7.51 -1.59 8.11
CA GLY A 71 -6.51 -1.40 7.07
C GLY A 71 -5.55 -2.59 6.96
N PHE A 72 -4.64 -2.54 6.00
CA PHE A 72 -3.60 -3.55 5.84
C PHE A 72 -2.40 -3.20 6.72
N HIS A 73 -2.04 -4.14 7.58
CA HIS A 73 -0.93 -4.02 8.53
C HIS A 73 0.08 -5.12 8.23
N VAL A 74 1.34 -4.73 8.06
CA VAL A 74 2.46 -5.66 7.94
C VAL A 74 3.26 -5.52 9.23
N PHE A 75 3.27 -6.56 10.05
CA PHE A 75 3.67 -6.48 11.46
C PHE A 75 2.86 -5.40 12.19
N GLU A 76 3.53 -4.49 12.89
CA GLU A 76 2.94 -3.37 13.63
C GLU A 76 2.87 -2.08 12.81
N MET A 77 3.19 -2.13 11.50
CA MET A 77 3.15 -0.95 10.64
C MET A 77 1.97 -0.96 9.67
N ARG A 78 1.24 0.16 9.69
CA ARG A 78 0.13 0.43 8.76
C ARG A 78 0.69 0.83 7.40
N PHE A 79 0.35 0.07 6.36
CA PHE A 79 0.83 0.33 5.01
C PHE A 79 0.03 1.47 4.36
N THR A 80 0.67 2.61 4.10
CA THR A 80 0.02 3.78 3.46
C THR A 80 0.65 4.07 2.11
N SER A 81 -0.06 4.77 1.22
CA SER A 81 0.50 5.13 -0.09
C SER A 81 1.75 6.00 0.01
N ALA A 82 1.86 6.80 1.08
CA ALA A 82 3.05 7.59 1.39
C ALA A 82 4.29 6.70 1.62
N LEU A 83 4.17 5.66 2.45
CA LEU A 83 5.26 4.71 2.71
C LEU A 83 5.70 3.98 1.44
N VAL A 84 4.75 3.63 0.56
CA VAL A 84 5.07 3.03 -0.74
C VAL A 84 5.87 3.99 -1.61
N SER A 85 5.48 5.27 -1.67
CA SER A 85 6.23 6.27 -2.46
C SER A 85 7.62 6.54 -1.91
N GLU A 86 7.78 6.60 -0.59
CA GLU A 86 9.08 6.78 0.06
C GLU A 86 10.00 5.58 -0.20
N TYR A 87 9.45 4.37 -0.11
CA TYR A 87 10.20 3.15 -0.39
C TYR A 87 10.67 3.08 -1.85
N ILE A 88 9.79 3.40 -2.81
CA ILE A 88 10.15 3.45 -4.23
C ILE A 88 11.25 4.49 -4.47
N TYR A 89 11.14 5.68 -3.88
CA TYR A 89 12.17 6.71 -3.98
C TYR A 89 13.52 6.21 -3.47
N MET A 90 13.55 5.58 -2.28
CA MET A 90 14.79 5.03 -1.71
C MET A 90 15.39 3.94 -2.60
N CYS A 91 14.58 3.03 -3.15
CA CYS A 91 15.06 2.01 -4.09
C CYS A 91 15.66 2.63 -5.38
N CYS A 92 15.02 3.65 -5.94
CA CYS A 92 15.51 4.35 -7.13
C CYS A 92 16.85 5.05 -6.86
N VAL A 93 16.96 5.74 -5.73
CA VAL A 93 18.22 6.39 -5.31
C VAL A 93 19.31 5.33 -5.16
N VAL A 94 19.08 4.26 -4.41
CA VAL A 94 20.06 3.18 -4.25
C VAL A 94 20.47 2.59 -5.60
N ALA A 95 19.53 2.33 -6.51
CA ALA A 95 19.84 1.81 -7.84
C ALA A 95 20.67 2.78 -8.69
N MET A 96 20.45 4.09 -8.56
CA MET A 96 21.23 5.12 -9.26
C MET A 96 22.67 5.21 -8.75
N PHE A 97 22.87 4.99 -7.45
CA PHE A 97 24.20 5.05 -6.81
C PHE A 97 24.87 3.67 -6.67
N ALA A 98 24.23 2.59 -7.13
CA ALA A 98 24.81 1.26 -7.14
C ALA A 98 25.85 1.17 -8.29
N PRO A 99 27.11 0.76 -8.00
CA PRO A 99 28.18 0.66 -9.00
C PRO A 99 28.00 -0.49 -9.98
#